data_AF-A0A857FV19-F1
#
_entry.id   AF-A0A857FV19-F1
#
_cell.length_a   1.000
_cell.length_b   1.000
_cell.length_c   1.000
_cell.angle_alpha   90.00
_cell.angle_beta   90.00
_cell.angle_gamma   90.00
#
_symmetry.space_group_name_H-M   'P 1'
#
loop_
_entity.id
_entity.type
_entity.pdbx_description
1 polymer ?
#
loop_
_entity_poly.entity_id
_entity_poly.type
_entity_poly.pdbx_seq_one_letter_code
_entity_poly.pdbx_strand_id
1 'polypeptide(L)'
;MIGGLAIGLAVGGLVVAADMLFPQKSLDRLLKPPFPVVAEPRLQSDPVADMAAFAAREEHALNSFGWTDTDGGIGHIPIDQAMQEIAREGIPGWPADTQAAP
;
A
#
# COMPACT_ATOMS: atom_id res chain seq x y z
N MET A 1 4.39 4.11 62.27
CA MET A 1 3.23 3.82 61.39
C MET A 1 2.72 5.03 60.59
N ILE A 2 3.43 6.17 60.55
CA ILE A 2 2.92 7.40 59.92
C ILE A 2 3.34 7.51 58.43
N GLY A 3 4.51 6.97 58.05
CA GLY A 3 5.03 7.08 56.67
C GLY A 3 4.23 6.30 55.61
N GLY A 4 3.64 5.15 55.98
CA GLY A 4 2.85 4.34 55.04
C GLY A 4 1.52 4.99 54.64
N LEU A 5 0.91 5.76 55.54
CA LEU A 5 -0.35 6.45 55.28
C LEU A 5 -0.16 7.61 54.28
N ALA A 6 0.92 8.36 54.41
CA ALA A 6 1.23 9.47 53.52
C ALA A 6 1.50 9.00 52.08
N ILE A 7 2.24 7.89 51.92
CA ILE A 7 2.48 7.27 50.62
C ILE A 7 1.18 6.75 50.01
N GLY A 8 0.34 6.10 50.82
CA GLY A 8 -0.96 5.60 50.37
C GLY A 8 -1.89 6.71 49.85
N LEU A 9 -1.93 7.85 50.54
CA LEU A 9 -2.73 9.02 50.11
C LEU A 9 -2.15 9.68 48.86
N ALA A 10 -0.83 9.78 48.74
CA ALA A 10 -0.20 10.35 47.54
C ALA A 10 -0.44 9.47 46.30
N VAL A 11 -0.29 8.15 46.43
CA VAL A 11 -0.53 7.20 45.33
C VAL A 11 -2.02 7.17 44.98
N GLY A 12 -2.91 7.09 45.98
CA GLY A 12 -4.35 7.13 45.76
C GLY A 12 -4.81 8.42 45.09
N GLY A 13 -4.29 9.58 45.54
CA GLY A 13 -4.57 10.87 44.93
C GLY A 13 -4.07 10.98 43.49
N LEU A 14 -2.87 10.46 43.19
CA LEU A 14 -2.34 10.41 41.83
C LEU A 14 -3.20 9.54 40.90
N VAL A 15 -3.67 8.39 41.38
CA VAL A 15 -4.56 7.51 40.60
C VAL A 15 -5.90 8.18 40.31
N VAL A 16 -6.49 8.85 41.30
CA VAL A 16 -7.75 9.60 41.13
C VAL A 16 -7.56 10.79 40.17
N ALA A 17 -6.46 11.52 40.30
CA ALA A 17 -6.15 12.65 39.41
C ALA A 17 -5.90 12.17 37.97
N ALA A 18 -5.24 11.03 37.79
CA ALA A 18 -5.02 10.43 36.48
C ALA A 18 -6.34 10.01 35.82
N ASP A 19 -7.26 9.38 36.55
CA ASP A 19 -8.59 9.00 36.03
C ASP A 19 -9.43 10.23 35.65
N MET A 20 -9.34 11.32 36.45
CA MET A 20 -10.04 12.56 36.18
C MET A 20 -9.49 13.32 34.96
N LEU A 21 -8.17 13.33 34.78
CA LEU A 21 -7.49 14.03 33.69
C LEU A 21 -7.53 13.25 32.38
N PHE A 22 -7.55 11.92 32.45
CA PHE A 22 -7.59 11.02 31.31
C PHE A 22 -8.82 10.10 31.38
N PRO A 23 -10.04 10.61 31.13
CA PRO A 23 -11.24 9.78 31.16
C PRO A 23 -11.16 8.71 30.04
N GLN A 24 -10.75 7.50 30.40
CA GLN A 24 -10.61 6.32 29.50
C GLN A 24 -11.89 6.00 28.72
N LYS A 25 -13.05 6.48 29.17
CA LYS A 25 -14.39 6.31 28.55
C LYS A 25 -14.53 7.01 27.18
N SER A 26 -13.52 7.73 26.71
CA SER A 26 -13.50 8.37 25.39
C SER A 26 -13.35 7.36 24.24
N LEU A 27 -12.62 6.24 24.45
CA LEU A 27 -12.40 5.24 23.40
C LEU A 27 -13.69 4.49 23.04
N ASP A 28 -14.48 4.11 24.05
CA ASP A 28 -15.78 3.45 23.87
C ASP A 28 -16.82 4.33 23.16
N ARG A 29 -16.69 5.65 23.29
CA ARG A 29 -17.54 6.62 22.58
C ARG A 29 -17.20 6.70 21.10
N LEU A 30 -15.95 6.45 20.72
CA LEU A 30 -15.48 6.42 19.34
C LEU A 30 -15.79 5.08 18.64
N LEU A 31 -15.81 3.98 19.40
CA LEU A 31 -16.12 2.64 18.91
C LEU A 31 -17.60 2.28 18.98
N LYS A 32 -18.49 3.28 19.06
CA LYS A 32 -19.92 3.04 19.25
C LYS A 32 -20.52 2.48 17.93
N PRO A 33 -21.02 1.23 17.93
CA PRO A 33 -21.67 0.66 16.75
C PRO A 33 -22.92 1.46 16.34
N PRO A 34 -23.41 1.30 15.09
CA PRO A 34 -23.06 0.23 14.17
C PRO A 34 -21.81 0.55 13.33
N PHE A 35 -20.81 -0.32 13.39
CA PHE A 35 -19.83 -0.39 12.31
C PHE A 35 -20.57 -0.78 11.01
N PRO A 36 -20.19 -0.24 9.85
CA PRO A 36 -20.72 -0.73 8.60
C PRO A 36 -20.44 -2.23 8.50
N VAL A 37 -21.47 -3.02 8.20
CA VAL A 37 -21.32 -4.44 7.90
C VAL A 37 -20.62 -4.52 6.55
N VAL A 38 -19.29 -4.64 6.58
CA VAL A 38 -18.51 -4.94 5.37
C VAL A 38 -18.85 -6.38 5.00
N ALA A 39 -19.23 -6.60 3.74
CA ALA A 39 -19.43 -7.95 3.25
C ALA A 39 -18.16 -8.78 3.52
N GLU A 40 -18.34 -10.02 3.96
CA GLU A 40 -17.21 -10.91 4.17
C GLU A 40 -16.38 -10.99 2.88
N PRO A 41 -15.04 -10.91 2.96
CA PRO A 41 -14.18 -11.10 1.80
C PRO A 41 -14.52 -12.43 1.12
N ARG A 42 -14.94 -12.37 -0.14
CA ARG A 42 -15.25 -13.57 -0.91
C ARG A 42 -13.96 -14.20 -1.39
N LEU A 43 -13.87 -15.53 -1.28
CA LEU A 43 -12.76 -16.27 -1.86
C LEU A 43 -12.91 -16.28 -3.39
N GLN A 44 -11.80 -16.03 -4.09
CA GLN A 44 -11.72 -16.21 -5.53
C GLN A 44 -11.95 -17.68 -5.88
N SER A 45 -12.87 -17.96 -6.80
CA SER A 45 -13.35 -19.32 -7.08
C SER A 45 -12.32 -20.21 -7.75
N ASP A 46 -11.54 -19.67 -8.68
CA ASP A 46 -10.46 -20.39 -9.37
C ASP A 46 -9.26 -19.45 -9.60
N PRO A 47 -8.38 -19.32 -8.60
CA PRO A 47 -7.20 -18.45 -8.71
C PRO A 47 -6.25 -18.85 -9.83
N VAL A 48 -6.21 -20.13 -10.21
CA VAL A 48 -5.27 -20.64 -11.22
C VAL A 48 -5.74 -20.25 -12.62
N ALA A 49 -7.02 -20.47 -12.93
CA ALA A 49 -7.59 -20.10 -14.22
C ALA A 49 -7.54 -18.59 -14.43
N ASP A 50 -7.87 -17.80 -13.40
CA ASP A 50 -7.83 -16.34 -13.47
C ASP A 50 -6.41 -15.83 -13.71
N MET A 51 -5.41 -16.40 -13.03
CA MET A 51 -4.01 -16.03 -13.23
C MET A 51 -3.52 -16.41 -14.64
N ALA A 52 -3.91 -17.57 -15.16
CA ALA A 52 -3.57 -17.99 -16.53
C ALA A 52 -4.20 -17.06 -17.57
N ALA A 53 -5.46 -16.67 -17.39
CA ALA A 53 -6.14 -15.72 -18.26
C ALA A 53 -5.52 -14.31 -18.20
N PHE A 54 -5.10 -13.87 -17.01
CA PHE A 54 -4.35 -12.63 -16.84
C PHE A 54 -3.02 -12.68 -17.60
N ALA A 55 -2.20 -13.70 -17.35
CA ALA A 55 -0.90 -13.85 -18.01
C ALA A 55 -1.03 -13.87 -19.54
N ALA A 56 -2.01 -14.58 -20.09
CA ALA A 56 -2.23 -14.63 -21.53
C ALA A 56 -2.60 -13.26 -22.14
N ARG A 57 -3.37 -12.43 -21.42
CA ARG A 57 -3.72 -11.08 -21.87
C ARG A 57 -2.50 -10.15 -21.85
N GLU A 58 -1.72 -10.19 -20.78
CA GLU A 58 -0.50 -9.38 -20.66
C GLU A 58 0.54 -9.78 -21.70
N GLU A 59 0.75 -11.08 -21.89
CA GLU A 59 1.67 -11.61 -22.91
C GLU A 59 1.27 -11.14 -24.31
N HIS A 60 -0.03 -11.15 -24.63
CA HIS A 60 -0.52 -10.62 -25.90
C HIS A 60 -0.27 -9.12 -26.04
N ALA A 61 -0.57 -8.32 -25.00
CA ALA A 61 -0.34 -6.88 -25.03
C ALA A 61 1.14 -6.52 -25.20
N LEU A 62 2.04 -7.25 -24.54
CA LEU A 62 3.50 -7.03 -24.66
C LEU A 62 4.03 -7.36 -26.05
N ASN A 63 3.47 -8.37 -26.71
CA ASN A 63 3.98 -8.91 -27.98
C ASN A 63 3.21 -8.42 -29.21
N SER A 64 2.31 -7.45 -29.07
CA SER A 64 1.50 -6.94 -30.18
C SER A 64 1.52 -5.41 -30.27
N PHE A 65 1.01 -4.91 -31.38
CA PHE A 65 0.72 -3.49 -31.54
C PHE A 65 -0.67 -3.19 -30.98
N GLY A 66 -0.83 -2.01 -30.39
CA GLY A 66 -2.13 -1.58 -29.91
C GLY A 66 -2.16 -0.11 -29.50
N TRP A 67 -3.32 0.31 -29.03
CA TRP A 67 -3.53 1.67 -28.53
C TRP A 67 -3.35 1.72 -27.01
N THR A 68 -2.61 2.71 -26.53
CA THR A 68 -2.54 3.05 -25.11
C THR A 68 -3.55 4.15 -24.80
N ASP A 69 -3.63 5.16 -25.67
CA ASP A 69 -4.66 6.20 -25.67
C ASP A 69 -5.07 6.48 -27.12
N THR A 70 -6.24 6.01 -27.50
CA THR A 70 -6.75 6.19 -28.86
C THR A 70 -7.12 7.64 -29.15
N ASP A 71 -7.63 8.37 -28.17
CA ASP A 71 -8.08 9.76 -28.35
C ASP A 71 -6.88 10.71 -28.45
N GLY A 72 -5.83 10.43 -27.67
CA GLY A 72 -4.54 11.12 -27.73
C GLY A 72 -3.64 10.69 -28.89
N GLY A 73 -4.00 9.64 -29.64
CA GLY A 73 -3.19 9.11 -30.74
C GLY A 73 -1.90 8.43 -30.27
N ILE A 74 -1.88 7.87 -29.06
CA ILE A 74 -0.70 7.19 -28.48
C ILE A 74 -0.87 5.68 -28.58
N GLY A 75 -0.05 5.05 -29.42
CA GLY A 75 0.06 3.60 -29.54
C GLY A 75 1.23 3.00 -28.78
N HIS A 76 1.19 1.69 -28.53
CA HIS A 76 2.35 0.89 -28.13
C HIS A 76 2.79 -0.03 -29.27
N ILE A 77 4.08 -0.35 -29.25
CA ILE A 77 4.72 -1.33 -30.14
C ILE A 77 5.12 -2.57 -29.31
N PRO A 78 5.35 -3.74 -29.95
CA PRO A 78 5.86 -4.91 -29.26
C PRO A 78 7.12 -4.62 -28.45
N ILE A 79 7.20 -5.16 -27.24
CA ILE A 79 8.26 -4.84 -26.28
C ILE A 79 9.65 -5.15 -26.82
N ASP A 80 9.81 -6.26 -27.55
CA ASP A 80 11.08 -6.63 -28.18
C ASP A 80 11.57 -5.58 -29.17
N GLN A 81 10.65 -4.96 -29.91
CA GLN A 81 10.97 -3.89 -30.84
C GLN A 81 11.34 -2.60 -30.10
N ALA A 82 10.57 -2.24 -29.07
CA ALA A 82 10.87 -1.08 -28.22
C ALA A 82 12.26 -1.21 -27.58
N MET A 83 12.59 -2.39 -27.03
CA MET A 83 13.91 -2.66 -26.47
C MET A 83 15.03 -2.51 -27.51
N GLN A 84 14.83 -2.98 -28.75
CA GLN A 84 15.81 -2.83 -29.83
C GLN A 84 16.02 -1.39 -30.25
N GLU A 85 14.94 -0.61 -30.35
CA GLU A 85 15.00 0.81 -30.68
C GLU A 85 15.74 1.59 -29.59
N ILE A 86 15.40 1.34 -28.31
CA ILE A 86 16.09 1.91 -27.16
C ILE A 86 17.57 1.52 -27.13
N ALA A 87 17.90 0.25 -27.40
CA ALA A 87 19.29 -0.21 -27.42
C ALA A 87 20.11 0.46 -28.54
N ARG A 88 19.46 0.85 -29.66
CA ARG A 88 20.10 1.52 -30.79
C ARG A 88 20.27 3.01 -30.56
N GLU A 89 19.25 3.68 -30.06
CA GLU A 89 19.19 5.14 -29.91
C GLU A 89 19.77 5.62 -28.58
N GLY A 90 19.77 4.74 -27.57
CA GLY A 90 20.04 5.09 -26.19
C GLY A 90 18.89 5.89 -25.58
N ILE A 91 18.91 6.05 -24.26
CA ILE A 91 17.92 6.84 -23.54
C ILE A 91 18.54 8.21 -23.22
N PRO A 92 18.02 9.33 -23.78
CA PRO A 92 18.54 10.66 -23.49
C PRO A 92 18.49 10.98 -21.99
N GLY A 93 19.61 11.40 -21.42
CA GLY A 93 19.71 11.72 -19.99
C GLY A 93 19.80 10.51 -19.06
N TRP A 94 19.88 9.28 -19.60
CA TRP A 94 20.22 8.11 -18.81
C TRP A 94 21.65 8.25 -18.30
N PRO A 95 21.90 8.06 -16.98
CA PRO A 95 23.26 8.12 -16.46
C PRO A 95 24.09 7.03 -17.15
N ALA A 96 25.02 7.44 -18.00
CA ALA A 96 26.08 6.54 -18.45
C ALA A 96 26.88 6.15 -17.21
N ASP A 97 27.17 4.86 -17.07
CA ASP A 97 27.96 4.33 -15.96
C ASP A 97 29.27 5.11 -15.88
N THR A 98 29.33 6.10 -14.98
CA THR A 98 30.54 6.90 -14.71
C THR A 98 31.58 6.05 -13.96
N GLN A 99 31.31 4.76 -13.77
CA GLN A 99 32.11 3.81 -13.02
C GLN A 99 32.42 2.56 -13.86
N ALA A 100 32.99 2.77 -15.04
CA ALA A 100 33.77 1.76 -15.74
C ALA A 100 35.10 2.40 -16.19
N ALA A 101 35.84 2.97 -15.24
CA ALA A 101 37.26 3.29 -15.40
C ALA A 101 38.04 2.47 -14.35
N PRO A 102 39.14 1.80 -14.74
CA PRO A 102 39.91 0.90 -13.87
C PRO A 102 40.54 1.60 -12.65
#